data_AF-A0A218V8U6-F1
#
_entry.id   AF-A0A218V8U6-F1
#
_cell.length_a   1.000
_cell.length_b   1.000
_cell.length_c   1.000
_cell.angle_alpha   90.00
_cell.angle_beta   90.00
_cell.angle_gamma   90.00
#
_symmetry.space_group_name_H-M   'P 1'
#
loop_
_entity.id
_entity.type
_entity.pdbx_description
1 polymer ?
#
loop_
_entity_poly.entity_id
_entity_poly.type
_entity_poly.pdbx_seq_one_letter_code
_entity_poly.pdbx_strand_id
1 'polypeptide(L)'
;MEAGRPVDSEMKYRLMLMSWKYDKQKFGLGNLNIDLIDKVKDAFEVMAENYEFKENEIFSLEFLRAASLLKSLPFSVTSMKDIQGLPCVGDQVRDIIEEIIEEGESSRVKEVLNDERYKAFKQFTSVFGVGVKTSEKWYRMGLRTVEEIKVEKTLKLSKMQKAGILYYEDLVSCVSKAEADAVSLIVKNTVCTFLPDALVTITGGFRR
;
A
#
# COMPACT_ATOMS: atom_id res chain seq x y z
N MET A 1 -16.87 -21.95 -16.26
CA MET A 1 -17.12 -20.98 -15.18
C MET A 1 -16.09 -21.26 -14.09
N GLU A 2 -14.92 -20.64 -14.17
CA GLU A 2 -13.94 -20.75 -13.08
C GLU A 2 -14.40 -19.80 -11.96
N ALA A 3 -14.83 -20.36 -10.85
CA ALA A 3 -15.08 -19.60 -9.63
C ALA A 3 -13.80 -18.84 -9.28
N GLY A 4 -13.92 -17.51 -9.17
CA GLY A 4 -12.79 -16.65 -8.82
C GLY A 4 -12.08 -17.17 -7.58
N ARG A 5 -10.75 -17.28 -7.67
CA ARG A 5 -9.91 -17.63 -6.52
C ARG A 5 -10.27 -16.71 -5.35
N PRO A 6 -10.36 -17.24 -4.11
CA PRO A 6 -10.59 -16.41 -2.93
C PRO A 6 -9.62 -15.24 -2.95
N VAL A 7 -10.13 -14.03 -2.68
CA VAL A 7 -9.27 -12.88 -2.41
C VAL A 7 -8.36 -13.30 -1.26
N ASP A 8 -7.06 -13.38 -1.54
CA ASP A 8 -6.06 -13.68 -0.52
C ASP A 8 -6.32 -12.78 0.70
N SER A 9 -6.25 -13.37 1.89
CA SER A 9 -6.36 -12.63 3.15
C SER A 9 -5.49 -11.37 3.15
N GLU A 10 -4.32 -11.41 2.53
CA GLU A 10 -3.42 -10.29 2.33
C GLU A 10 -4.02 -9.17 1.45
N MET A 11 -4.63 -9.55 0.33
CA MET A 11 -5.30 -8.63 -0.59
C MET A 11 -6.51 -7.95 0.08
N LYS A 12 -7.20 -8.64 1.01
CA LYS A 12 -8.29 -8.05 1.80
C LYS A 12 -7.79 -6.93 2.73
N TYR A 13 -6.65 -7.12 3.40
CA TYR A 13 -6.05 -6.09 4.26
C TYR A 13 -5.52 -4.90 3.44
N ARG A 14 -4.83 -5.16 2.33
CA ARG A 14 -4.35 -4.10 1.41
C ARG A 14 -5.50 -3.26 0.84
N LEU A 15 -6.59 -3.90 0.42
CA LEU A 15 -7.80 -3.18 -0.04
C LEU A 15 -8.41 -2.34 1.09
N MET A 16 -8.49 -2.86 2.31
CA MET A 16 -9.01 -2.10 3.45
C MET A 16 -8.18 -0.83 3.75
N LEU A 17 -6.86 -0.90 3.61
CA LEU A 17 -5.96 0.26 3.76
C LEU A 17 -6.13 1.29 2.62
N MET A 18 -6.17 0.82 1.37
CA MET A 18 -6.38 1.69 0.20
C MET A 18 -7.72 2.44 0.23
N SER A 19 -8.78 1.79 0.74
CA SER A 19 -10.09 2.42 0.92
C SER A 19 -10.04 3.69 1.76
N TRP A 20 -9.22 3.66 2.79
CA TRP A 20 -9.23 4.66 3.85
C TRP A 20 -8.35 5.85 3.53
N LYS A 21 -7.27 5.65 2.75
CA LYS A 21 -6.52 6.76 2.16
C LYS A 21 -7.45 7.68 1.34
N TYR A 22 -8.44 7.09 0.66
CA TYR A 22 -9.48 7.84 -0.06
C TYR A 22 -10.45 8.58 0.88
N ASP A 23 -10.94 7.93 1.94
CA ASP A 23 -11.85 8.57 2.91
C ASP A 23 -11.22 9.77 3.65
N LYS A 24 -9.93 9.67 3.99
CA LYS A 24 -9.18 10.72 4.71
C LYS A 24 -9.02 12.02 3.90
N GLN A 25 -8.87 11.92 2.58
CA GLN A 25 -8.83 13.12 1.71
C GLN A 25 -10.18 13.85 1.65
N LYS A 26 -11.28 13.17 1.96
CA LYS A 26 -12.64 13.73 1.87
C LYS A 26 -13.13 14.37 3.17
N PHE A 27 -12.58 13.98 4.32
CA PHE A 27 -13.00 14.48 5.63
C PHE A 27 -11.82 15.06 6.40
N GLY A 28 -11.58 16.36 6.24
CA GLY A 28 -10.67 17.12 7.10
C GLY A 28 -11.24 17.25 8.51
N LEU A 29 -10.86 16.33 9.41
CA LEU A 29 -11.23 16.38 10.83
C LEU A 29 -9.95 16.47 11.66
N GLY A 30 -9.67 17.68 12.14
CA GLY A 30 -8.64 17.93 13.14
C GLY A 30 -9.15 17.54 14.53
N ASN A 31 -8.48 16.56 15.14
CA ASN A 31 -8.46 16.29 16.57
C ASN A 31 -7.13 15.57 16.88
N LEU A 32 -6.44 15.95 17.96
CA LEU A 32 -5.13 15.38 18.36
C LEU A 32 -5.13 13.84 18.48
N ASN A 33 -6.28 13.22 18.75
CA ASN A 33 -6.44 11.75 18.86
C ASN A 33 -6.56 11.02 17.50
N ILE A 34 -6.91 11.72 16.41
CA ILE A 34 -6.91 11.14 15.05
C ILE A 34 -5.46 10.97 14.56
N ASP A 35 -4.57 11.87 14.98
CA ASP A 35 -3.16 11.88 14.61
C ASP A 35 -2.39 10.64 15.07
N LEU A 36 -2.71 10.09 16.26
CA LEU A 36 -2.00 8.93 16.80
C LEU A 36 -2.29 7.62 16.03
N ILE A 37 -3.57 7.32 15.77
CA ILE A 37 -3.94 6.11 15.00
C ILE A 37 -3.38 6.21 13.58
N ASP A 38 -3.40 7.40 13.00
CA ASP A 38 -2.83 7.66 11.69
C ASP A 38 -1.32 7.41 11.67
N LYS A 39 -0.58 7.92 12.67
CA LYS A 39 0.86 7.68 12.83
C LYS A 39 1.20 6.22 13.01
N VAL A 40 0.47 5.51 13.88
CA VAL A 40 0.67 4.07 14.12
C VAL A 40 0.38 3.28 12.85
N LYS A 41 -0.68 3.63 12.12
CA LYS A 41 -1.03 2.97 10.86
C LYS A 41 0.04 3.19 9.80
N ASP A 42 0.52 4.42 9.63
CA ASP A 42 1.55 4.74 8.66
C ASP A 42 2.88 4.03 9.01
N ALA A 43 3.22 3.96 10.30
CA ALA A 43 4.32 3.15 10.82
C ALA A 43 4.16 1.67 10.47
N PHE A 44 2.98 1.09 10.68
CA PHE A 44 2.71 -0.31 10.37
C PHE A 44 2.72 -0.59 8.87
N GLU A 45 2.25 0.33 8.02
CA GLU A 45 2.38 0.21 6.57
C GLU A 45 3.86 0.14 6.14
N VAL A 46 4.71 1.00 6.72
CA VAL A 46 6.17 0.99 6.47
C VAL A 46 6.80 -0.34 6.90
N MET A 47 6.46 -0.82 8.09
CA MET A 47 7.01 -2.10 8.59
C MET A 47 6.53 -3.28 7.75
N ALA A 48 5.24 -3.32 7.40
CA ALA A 48 4.67 -4.37 6.56
C ALA A 48 5.35 -4.43 5.18
N GLU A 49 5.54 -3.26 4.55
CA GLU A 49 6.21 -3.13 3.25
C GLU A 49 7.68 -3.55 3.34
N ASN A 50 8.40 -3.17 4.40
CA ASN A 50 9.78 -3.60 4.64
C ASN A 50 9.91 -5.12 4.80
N TYR A 51 9.00 -5.76 5.53
CA TYR A 51 9.00 -7.22 5.65
C TYR A 51 8.62 -7.92 4.36
N GLU A 52 7.71 -7.35 3.56
CA GLU A 52 7.42 -7.82 2.20
C GLU A 52 8.67 -7.76 1.30
N PHE A 53 9.43 -6.67 1.34
CA PHE A 53 10.68 -6.54 0.60
C PHE A 53 11.79 -7.51 1.05
N LYS A 54 11.70 -8.01 2.28
CA LYS A 54 12.55 -9.06 2.84
C LYS A 54 12.00 -10.46 2.61
N GLU A 55 10.93 -10.61 1.84
CA GLU A 55 10.21 -11.87 1.60
C GLU A 55 9.78 -12.57 2.91
N ASN A 56 9.42 -11.77 3.93
CA ASN A 56 8.96 -12.24 5.23
C ASN A 56 7.45 -11.97 5.39
N GLU A 57 6.66 -12.86 4.80
CA GLU A 57 5.19 -12.75 4.75
C GLU A 57 4.54 -12.76 6.13
N ILE A 58 5.12 -13.49 7.10
CA ILE A 58 4.56 -13.64 8.44
C ILE A 58 4.52 -12.29 9.15
N PHE A 59 5.66 -11.60 9.23
CA PHE A 59 5.71 -10.29 9.89
C PHE A 59 5.03 -9.21 9.07
N SER A 60 5.09 -9.27 7.74
CA SER A 60 4.31 -8.35 6.89
C SER A 60 2.82 -8.42 7.23
N LEU A 61 2.28 -9.65 7.32
CA LEU A 61 0.87 -9.88 7.64
C LEU A 61 0.53 -9.51 9.08
N GLU A 62 1.46 -9.67 10.03
CA GLU A 62 1.28 -9.25 11.43
C GLU A 62 0.99 -7.74 11.50
N PHE A 63 1.82 -6.90 10.86
CA PHE A 63 1.62 -5.45 10.83
C PHE A 63 0.35 -5.04 10.06
N LEU A 64 0.04 -5.70 8.94
CA LEU A 64 -1.21 -5.44 8.19
C LEU A 64 -2.47 -5.76 9.02
N ARG A 65 -2.43 -6.86 9.78
CA ARG A 65 -3.53 -7.25 10.68
C ARG A 65 -3.67 -6.27 11.82
N ALA A 66 -2.57 -5.87 12.46
CA ALA A 66 -2.57 -4.87 13.52
C ALA A 66 -3.13 -3.53 13.03
N ALA A 67 -2.69 -3.03 11.87
CA ALA A 67 -3.21 -1.80 11.28
C ALA A 67 -4.72 -1.87 10.99
N SER A 68 -5.18 -3.03 10.50
CA SER A 68 -6.59 -3.26 10.19
C SER A 68 -7.46 -3.35 11.45
N LEU A 69 -6.94 -3.98 12.51
CA LEU A 69 -7.59 -4.03 13.82
C LEU A 69 -7.76 -2.61 14.37
N LEU A 70 -6.68 -1.83 14.43
CA LEU A 70 -6.71 -0.46 14.95
C LEU A 70 -7.71 0.41 14.19
N LYS A 71 -7.77 0.27 12.87
CA LYS A 71 -8.76 0.95 12.02
C LYS A 71 -10.21 0.57 12.35
N SER A 72 -10.45 -0.66 12.82
CA SER A 72 -11.79 -1.17 13.10
C SER A 72 -12.29 -0.87 14.52
N LEU A 73 -11.44 -0.34 15.40
CA LEU A 73 -11.81 -0.07 16.78
C LEU A 73 -12.90 1.02 16.83
N PRO A 74 -13.95 0.83 17.64
CA PRO A 74 -15.01 1.84 17.81
C PRO A 74 -14.60 2.98 18.76
N PHE A 75 -13.34 3.00 19.21
CA PHE A 75 -12.79 3.97 20.14
C PHE A 75 -11.37 4.37 19.73
N SER A 76 -10.92 5.53 20.21
CA SER A 76 -9.54 6.00 19.99
C SER A 76 -8.59 5.33 20.97
N VAL A 77 -7.45 4.86 20.47
CA VAL A 77 -6.34 4.38 21.30
C VAL A 77 -5.57 5.59 21.83
N THR A 78 -5.43 5.68 23.14
CA THR A 78 -4.72 6.79 23.83
C THR A 78 -3.63 6.30 24.77
N SER A 79 -3.69 5.04 25.16
CA SER A 79 -2.72 4.42 26.06
C SER A 79 -2.54 2.93 25.75
N MET A 80 -1.46 2.36 26.26
CA MET A 80 -1.18 0.93 26.14
C MET A 80 -2.26 0.03 26.78
N LYS A 81 -3.04 0.57 27.72
CA LYS A 81 -4.16 -0.15 28.35
C LYS A 81 -5.30 -0.40 27.36
N ASP A 82 -5.49 0.49 26.38
CA ASP A 82 -6.58 0.42 25.41
C ASP A 82 -6.39 -0.73 24.40
N ILE A 83 -5.13 -1.18 24.22
CA ILE A 83 -4.77 -2.26 23.30
C ILE A 83 -4.43 -3.56 24.01
N GLN A 84 -4.48 -3.59 25.35
CA GLN A 84 -4.15 -4.76 26.13
C GLN A 84 -5.15 -5.89 25.86
N GLY A 85 -4.64 -7.07 25.50
CA GLY A 85 -5.46 -8.25 25.22
C GLY A 85 -6.13 -8.24 23.84
N LEU A 86 -5.91 -7.22 23.01
CA LEU A 86 -6.39 -7.25 21.63
C LEU A 86 -5.64 -8.33 20.81
N PRO A 87 -6.34 -9.02 19.88
CA PRO A 87 -5.69 -9.98 19.00
C PRO A 87 -4.70 -9.29 18.05
N CYS A 88 -3.75 -10.03 17.48
CA CYS A 88 -2.81 -9.49 16.49
C CYS A 88 -1.89 -8.36 17.00
N VAL A 89 -1.81 -8.14 18.31
CA VAL A 89 -0.85 -7.21 18.94
C VAL A 89 0.28 -8.02 19.59
N GLY A 90 1.21 -8.49 18.74
CA GLY A 90 2.46 -9.12 19.17
C GLY A 90 3.42 -8.11 19.82
N ASP A 91 4.55 -8.61 20.35
CA ASP A 91 5.49 -7.75 21.08
C ASP A 91 6.08 -6.65 20.18
N GLN A 92 6.44 -6.95 18.92
CA GLN A 92 6.96 -5.92 18.00
C GLN A 92 5.94 -4.83 17.66
N VAL A 93 4.67 -5.23 17.45
CA VAL A 93 3.55 -4.32 17.23
C VAL A 93 3.35 -3.42 18.45
N ARG A 94 3.41 -4.02 19.65
CA ARG A 94 3.26 -3.32 20.93
C ARG A 94 4.36 -2.29 21.14
N ASP A 95 5.63 -2.68 20.95
CA ASP A 95 6.78 -1.79 21.10
C ASP A 95 6.66 -0.55 20.21
N ILE A 96 6.24 -0.72 18.94
CA ILE A 96 6.09 0.40 18.01
C ILE A 96 4.95 1.32 18.44
N ILE A 97 3.84 0.78 18.95
CA ILE A 97 2.75 1.62 19.46
C ILE A 97 3.20 2.41 20.68
N GLU A 98 3.93 1.76 21.60
CA GLU A 98 4.47 2.38 22.81
C GLU A 98 5.41 3.53 22.46
N GLU A 99 6.40 3.30 21.59
CA GLU A 99 7.32 4.35 21.10
C GLU A 99 6.54 5.53 20.50
N ILE A 100 5.52 5.28 19.67
CA ILE A 100 4.74 6.36 19.05
C ILE A 100 3.89 7.11 20.08
N ILE A 101 3.37 6.45 21.11
CA ILE A 101 2.62 7.10 22.20
C ILE A 101 3.54 7.98 23.05
N GLU A 102 4.74 7.48 23.38
CA GLU A 102 5.68 8.15 24.30
C GLU A 102 6.50 9.24 23.61
N GLU A 103 7.03 8.96 22.43
CA GLU A 103 7.98 9.81 21.70
C GLU A 103 7.35 10.52 20.49
N GLY A 104 6.14 10.11 20.09
CA GLY A 104 5.44 10.64 18.92
C GLY A 104 5.82 9.97 17.59
N GLU A 105 6.80 9.07 17.60
CA GLU A 105 7.36 8.37 16.44
C GLU A 105 8.11 7.09 16.89
N SER A 106 8.38 6.17 15.96
CA SER A 106 9.15 4.95 16.26
C SER A 106 10.55 5.00 15.66
N SER A 107 11.55 4.70 16.49
CA SER A 107 12.96 4.58 16.11
C SER A 107 13.16 3.51 15.03
N ARG A 108 12.52 2.34 15.20
CA ARG A 108 12.58 1.22 14.24
C ARG A 108 12.03 1.61 12.87
N VAL A 109 10.93 2.36 12.85
CA VAL A 109 10.32 2.85 11.61
C VAL A 109 11.24 3.85 10.92
N LYS A 110 11.87 4.75 11.68
CA LYS A 110 12.87 5.68 11.13
C LYS A 110 14.07 4.96 10.52
N GLU A 111 14.59 3.92 11.18
CA GLU A 111 15.69 3.13 10.64
C GLU A 111 15.31 2.53 9.28
N VAL A 112 14.10 1.97 9.16
CA VAL A 112 13.58 1.45 7.89
C VAL A 112 13.45 2.55 6.83
N LEU A 113 12.89 3.70 7.19
CA LEU A 113 12.76 4.83 6.25
C LEU A 113 14.13 5.37 5.77
N ASN A 114 15.18 5.21 6.59
CA ASN A 114 16.54 5.62 6.26
C ASN A 114 17.36 4.54 5.56
N ASP A 115 16.91 3.28 5.55
CA ASP A 115 17.58 2.17 4.89
C ASP A 115 17.57 2.32 3.36
N GLU A 116 18.76 2.30 2.75
CA GLU A 116 18.94 2.49 1.31
C GLU A 116 18.29 1.38 0.47
N ARG A 117 18.27 0.15 1.01
CA ARG A 117 17.61 -0.98 0.34
C ARG A 117 16.10 -0.77 0.33
N TYR A 118 15.49 -0.40 1.45
CA TYR A 118 14.06 -0.08 1.52
C TYR A 118 13.70 1.06 0.55
N LYS A 119 14.45 2.16 0.55
CA LYS A 119 14.21 3.29 -0.38
C LYS A 119 14.27 2.86 -1.84
N ALA A 120 15.30 2.12 -2.24
CA ALA A 120 15.46 1.64 -3.61
C ALA A 120 14.32 0.69 -4.00
N PHE A 121 13.97 -0.26 -3.12
CA PHE A 121 12.87 -1.19 -3.37
C PHE A 121 11.53 -0.48 -3.52
N LYS A 122 11.23 0.47 -2.62
CA LYS A 122 10.00 1.27 -2.69
C LYS A 122 9.88 2.04 -4.01
N GLN A 123 10.98 2.60 -4.50
CA GLN A 123 11.01 3.23 -5.81
C GLN A 123 10.83 2.21 -6.94
N PHE A 124 11.53 1.08 -6.91
CA PHE A 124 11.47 0.09 -7.97
C PHE A 124 10.09 -0.55 -8.09
N THR A 125 9.47 -0.94 -6.98
CA THR A 125 8.14 -1.57 -6.97
C THR A 125 7.01 -0.61 -7.32
N SER A 126 7.25 0.71 -7.29
CA SER A 126 6.30 1.70 -7.81
C SER A 126 6.19 1.69 -9.34
N VAL A 127 7.17 1.11 -10.04
CA VAL A 127 7.13 0.93 -11.50
C VAL A 127 6.22 -0.23 -11.87
N PHE A 128 5.21 0.01 -12.70
CA PHE A 128 4.31 -1.04 -13.16
C PHE A 128 5.08 -2.19 -13.85
N GLY A 129 4.88 -3.40 -13.34
CA GLY A 129 5.54 -4.61 -13.80
C GLY A 129 6.88 -4.94 -13.13
N VAL A 130 7.22 -4.25 -12.05
CA VAL A 130 8.38 -4.53 -11.21
C VAL A 130 7.91 -5.05 -9.86
N GLY A 131 8.38 -6.24 -9.49
CA GLY A 131 8.13 -6.82 -8.16
C GLY A 131 9.43 -6.98 -7.36
N VAL A 132 9.33 -7.58 -6.17
CA VAL A 132 10.44 -7.78 -5.22
C VAL A 132 11.65 -8.46 -5.89
N LYS A 133 11.44 -9.51 -6.69
CA LYS A 133 12.54 -10.23 -7.39
C LYS A 133 13.28 -9.38 -8.41
N THR A 134 12.58 -8.53 -9.16
CA THR A 134 13.21 -7.60 -10.11
C THR A 134 13.95 -6.49 -9.36
N SER A 135 13.35 -5.99 -8.29
CA SER A 135 13.94 -4.97 -7.41
C SER A 135 15.25 -5.46 -6.79
N GLU A 136 15.28 -6.70 -6.29
CA GLU A 136 16.50 -7.33 -5.76
C GLU A 136 17.59 -7.44 -6.83
N LYS A 137 17.23 -7.85 -8.05
CA LYS A 137 18.19 -7.91 -9.16
C LYS A 137 18.78 -6.54 -9.45
N TRP A 138 17.95 -5.51 -9.59
CA TRP A 138 18.41 -4.15 -9.88
C TRP A 138 19.27 -3.58 -8.75
N TYR A 139 18.88 -3.81 -7.50
CA TYR A 139 19.67 -3.40 -6.34
C TYR A 139 21.06 -4.04 -6.32
N ARG A 140 21.15 -5.35 -6.60
CA ARG A 140 22.43 -6.08 -6.73
C ARG A 140 23.30 -5.60 -7.90
N MET A 141 22.68 -5.06 -8.95
CA MET A 141 23.38 -4.41 -10.06
C MET A 141 23.94 -3.02 -9.70
N GLY A 142 23.67 -2.52 -8.49
CA GLY A 142 24.11 -1.21 -8.03
C GLY A 142 23.11 -0.08 -8.29
N LEU A 143 21.96 -0.37 -8.89
CA LEU A 143 20.92 0.62 -9.16
C LEU A 143 20.22 1.00 -7.85
N ARG A 144 19.85 2.28 -7.71
CA ARG A 144 19.14 2.82 -6.55
C ARG A 144 17.89 3.63 -6.91
N THR A 145 17.82 4.16 -8.13
CA THR A 145 16.73 5.07 -8.56
C THR A 145 16.03 4.63 -9.84
N VAL A 146 14.80 5.10 -10.05
CA VAL A 146 14.05 4.87 -11.31
C VAL A 146 14.72 5.59 -12.48
N GLU A 147 15.36 6.73 -12.22
CA GLU A 147 16.11 7.53 -13.20
C GLU A 147 17.30 6.74 -13.76
N GLU A 148 18.03 6.02 -12.92
CA GLU A 148 19.10 5.13 -13.35
C GLU A 148 18.57 3.99 -14.25
N ILE A 149 17.40 3.42 -13.91
CA ILE A 149 16.75 2.39 -14.73
C ILE A 149 16.33 2.94 -16.11
N LYS A 150 15.83 4.19 -16.16
CA LYS A 150 15.42 4.87 -17.39
C LYS A 150 16.59 5.04 -18.38
N VAL A 151 17.82 5.26 -17.89
CA VAL A 151 19.00 5.50 -18.74
C VAL A 151 19.87 4.27 -18.97
N GLU A 152 19.70 3.21 -18.19
CA GLU A 152 20.50 1.99 -18.29
C GLU A 152 20.12 1.15 -19.52
N LYS A 153 20.94 1.24 -20.57
CA LYS A 153 20.70 0.61 -21.88
C LYS A 153 20.89 -0.91 -21.88
N THR A 154 21.63 -1.46 -20.90
CA THR A 154 21.90 -2.90 -20.85
C THR A 154 20.78 -3.70 -20.19
N LEU A 155 19.83 -3.03 -19.51
CA LEU A 155 18.72 -3.69 -18.86
C LEU A 155 17.75 -4.33 -19.87
N LYS A 156 17.57 -5.63 -19.73
CA LYS A 156 16.51 -6.37 -20.43
C LYS A 156 15.19 -6.20 -19.70
N LEU A 157 14.38 -5.27 -20.18
CA LEU A 157 13.05 -4.95 -19.64
C LEU A 157 11.95 -5.77 -20.33
N SER A 158 10.99 -6.25 -19.55
CA SER A 158 9.76 -6.85 -20.06
C SER A 158 8.86 -5.81 -20.74
N LYS A 159 7.89 -6.23 -21.56
CA LYS A 159 6.92 -5.30 -22.17
C LYS A 159 6.18 -4.48 -21.11
N MET A 160 5.82 -5.12 -20.00
CA MET A 160 5.12 -4.48 -18.88
C MET A 160 6.01 -3.41 -18.21
N GLN A 161 7.28 -3.72 -17.96
CA GLN A 161 8.24 -2.78 -17.37
C GLN A 161 8.52 -1.59 -18.29
N LYS A 162 8.63 -1.82 -19.60
CA LYS A 162 8.78 -0.73 -20.59
C LYS A 162 7.60 0.24 -20.54
N ALA A 163 6.37 -0.29 -20.48
CA ALA A 163 5.18 0.54 -20.34
C ALA A 163 5.16 1.27 -18.99
N GLY A 164 5.50 0.57 -17.90
CA GLY A 164 5.56 1.15 -16.56
C GLY A 164 6.58 2.28 -16.42
N ILE A 165 7.71 2.20 -17.13
CA ILE A 165 8.72 3.26 -17.18
C ILE A 165 8.26 4.42 -18.08
N LEU A 166 7.66 4.10 -19.24
CA LEU A 166 7.21 5.11 -20.20
C LEU A 166 6.12 6.01 -19.64
N TYR A 167 5.18 5.45 -18.88
CA TYR A 167 4.04 6.18 -18.28
C TYR A 167 4.19 6.36 -16.77
N TYR A 168 5.42 6.31 -16.25
CA TYR A 168 5.68 6.27 -14.82
C TYR A 168 5.03 7.42 -14.04
N GLU A 169 5.21 8.66 -14.50
CA GLU A 169 4.69 9.85 -13.82
C GLU A 169 3.16 9.82 -13.71
N ASP A 170 2.48 9.43 -14.78
CA ASP A 170 1.02 9.33 -14.82
C ASP A 170 0.50 8.18 -13.94
N LEU A 171 1.23 7.05 -13.89
CA LEU A 171 0.84 5.85 -13.15
C LEU A 171 1.07 5.96 -11.64
N VAL A 172 2.07 6.75 -11.21
CA VAL A 172 2.32 7.01 -9.79
C VAL A 172 1.37 8.10 -9.24
N SER A 173 0.85 8.97 -10.11
CA SER A 173 -0.19 9.92 -9.74
C SER A 173 -1.48 9.20 -9.34
N CYS A 174 -2.13 9.69 -8.28
CA CYS A 174 -3.40 9.13 -7.83
C CYS A 174 -4.52 9.43 -8.83
N VAL A 175 -5.26 8.40 -9.23
CA VAL A 175 -6.46 8.55 -10.06
C VAL A 175 -7.57 9.20 -9.24
N SER A 176 -8.12 10.30 -9.74
CA SER A 176 -9.25 11.01 -9.16
C SER A 176 -10.57 10.29 -9.42
N LYS A 177 -11.60 10.61 -8.64
CA LYS A 177 -12.95 10.08 -8.86
C LYS A 177 -13.51 10.48 -10.23
N ALA A 178 -13.23 11.71 -10.69
CA ALA A 178 -13.65 12.19 -12.00
C ALA A 178 -13.01 11.39 -13.14
N GLU A 179 -11.71 11.09 -13.04
CA GLU A 179 -11.02 10.22 -14.01
C GLU A 179 -11.58 8.79 -13.99
N ALA A 180 -11.83 8.22 -12.81
CA ALA A 180 -12.44 6.90 -12.69
C ALA A 180 -13.84 6.83 -13.32
N ASP A 181 -14.66 7.87 -13.14
CA ASP A 181 -16.00 7.96 -13.73
C ASP A 181 -15.92 8.15 -15.27
N ALA A 182 -14.94 8.91 -15.76
CA ALA A 182 -14.68 9.05 -17.19
C ALA A 182 -14.27 7.71 -17.84
N VAL A 183 -13.36 6.96 -17.20
CA VAL A 183 -12.99 5.60 -17.65
C VAL A 183 -14.19 4.66 -17.61
N SER A 184 -15.03 4.73 -16.58
CA SER A 184 -16.24 3.92 -16.49
C SER A 184 -17.20 4.17 -17.65
N LEU A 185 -17.33 5.41 -18.12
CA LEU A 185 -18.16 5.74 -19.28
C LEU A 185 -17.58 5.14 -20.57
N ILE A 186 -16.26 5.24 -20.77
CA ILE A 186 -15.56 4.65 -21.93
C ILE A 186 -15.79 3.14 -21.96
N VAL A 187 -15.60 2.46 -20.83
CA VAL A 187 -15.80 1.01 -20.71
C VAL A 187 -17.26 0.65 -20.98
N LYS A 188 -18.22 1.34 -20.35
CA LYS A 188 -19.65 1.07 -20.54
C LYS A 188 -20.07 1.22 -21.99
N ASN A 189 -19.71 2.34 -22.63
CA ASN A 189 -20.05 2.58 -24.03
C ASN A 189 -19.45 1.52 -24.94
N THR A 190 -18.19 1.14 -24.72
CA THR A 190 -17.50 0.11 -25.52
C THR A 190 -18.13 -1.28 -25.32
N VAL A 191 -18.49 -1.66 -24.10
CA VAL A 191 -19.11 -2.97 -23.85
C VAL A 191 -20.51 -3.03 -24.47
N CYS A 192 -21.31 -1.97 -24.36
CA CYS A 192 -22.66 -1.91 -24.90
C CYS A 192 -22.71 -1.98 -26.44
N THR A 193 -21.62 -1.71 -27.17
CA THR A 193 -21.59 -1.94 -28.63
C THR A 193 -21.59 -3.42 -29.00
N PHE A 194 -21.16 -4.30 -28.09
CA PHE A 194 -21.11 -5.75 -28.32
C PHE A 194 -22.23 -6.49 -27.58
N LEU A 195 -22.59 -6.00 -26.38
CA LEU A 195 -23.62 -6.61 -25.54
C LEU A 195 -24.47 -5.50 -24.88
N PRO A 196 -25.59 -5.09 -25.50
CA PRO A 196 -26.41 -3.97 -25.04
C PRO A 196 -26.93 -4.12 -23.61
N ASP A 197 -27.24 -5.36 -23.19
CA ASP A 197 -27.80 -5.67 -21.86
C ASP A 197 -26.73 -5.87 -20.77
N ALA A 198 -25.46 -5.59 -21.07
CA ALA A 198 -24.37 -5.77 -20.12
C ALA A 198 -24.45 -4.80 -18.93
N LEU A 199 -24.24 -5.32 -17.72
CA LEU A 199 -24.08 -4.51 -16.51
C LEU A 199 -22.60 -4.20 -16.26
N VAL A 200 -22.26 -2.92 -16.24
CA VAL A 200 -20.91 -2.42 -15.94
C VAL A 200 -20.94 -1.65 -14.62
N THR A 201 -20.14 -2.10 -13.66
CA THR A 201 -20.08 -1.54 -12.30
C THR A 201 -18.64 -1.32 -11.88
N ILE A 202 -18.32 -0.12 -11.36
CA ILE A 202 -17.00 0.18 -10.78
C ILE A 202 -16.78 -0.68 -9.52
N THR A 203 -15.59 -1.26 -9.40
CA THR A 203 -15.17 -2.08 -8.25
C THR A 203 -13.91 -1.51 -7.58
N GLY A 204 -13.23 -2.27 -6.72
CA GLY A 204 -11.97 -1.84 -6.09
C GLY A 204 -12.15 -0.71 -5.07
N GLY A 205 -11.12 0.13 -4.93
CA GLY A 205 -11.08 1.26 -3.99
C GLY A 205 -12.24 2.24 -4.17
N PHE A 206 -12.52 2.65 -5.41
CA PHE A 206 -13.57 3.62 -5.74
C PHE A 206 -15.02 3.18 -5.41
N ARG A 207 -15.23 1.89 -5.10
CA ARG A 207 -16.55 1.39 -4.67
C ARG A 207 -16.77 1.54 -3.17
N ARG A 208 -15.70 1.52 -2.37
CA ARG A 208 -15.78 1.63 -0.92
C ARG A 208 -15.79 3.09 -0.50
#